data_AF-A0A4U9HYK3-F1
#
_entry.id   AF-A0A4U9HYK3-F1
#
_cell.length_a   1.000
_cell.length_b   1.000
_cell.length_c   1.000
_cell.angle_alpha   90.00
_cell.angle_beta   90.00
_cell.angle_gamma   90.00
#
_symmetry.space_group_name_H-M   'P 1'
#
loop_
_entity.id
_entity.type
_entity.pdbx_description
1 polymer ?
#
loop_
_entity_poly.entity_id
_entity_poly.type
_entity_poly.pdbx_seq_one_letter_code
_entity_poly.pdbx_strand_id
1 'polypeptide(L)'
;MALYIRLPGQDDRIKLDGYFSPGGFGEQDRLWPKGDSAFSGWQLLLEYFSFREKFMFVHLNGLENMTLPTGITHFDIEVVFSQMWQSDLPVTDSALRLHCVPVINLFTLEADPLTISGLESEYLLRPKRLQDGHTEIYSVDSVTGSGRTGDARYVPFTSFRHRGGMMRRHAPERYYHTRVKRGVTGMHDTWLVLGGQQWEADRLLTRETVSLRITGTNGQLPRRALQSTLLDRCEQISETPFTVRNLCKPTLPAYPPTEDRFHWRVMSHLGTRFLNMMSSAEVLRGTLSLYNWLGDELNNRRLDAILDVRHHRIQRFEDGFLLRGLDVEVTLDSNGFTGEGDVHLFGEMLNRFFALYADMNQFNQLTLIVQPEGKCIRWKENHSPRLPG
;
A
#
# COMPACT_ATOMS: atom_id res chain seq x y z
N MET A 1 12.34 -12.86 -25.09
CA MET A 1 11.69 -14.00 -24.40
C MET A 1 10.71 -14.61 -25.37
N ALA A 2 10.61 -15.94 -25.40
CA ALA A 2 9.58 -16.65 -26.16
C ALA A 2 8.83 -17.60 -25.23
N LEU A 3 7.54 -17.81 -25.50
CA LEU A 3 6.69 -18.71 -24.74
C LEU A 3 6.21 -19.82 -25.66
N TYR A 4 6.19 -21.03 -25.14
CA TYR A 4 5.63 -22.19 -25.83
C TYR A 4 4.73 -22.98 -24.89
N ILE A 5 3.81 -23.73 -25.48
CA ILE A 5 2.99 -24.72 -24.79
C ILE A 5 3.31 -26.11 -25.33
N ARG A 6 3.35 -27.09 -24.43
CA ARG A 6 3.46 -28.51 -24.77
C ARG A 6 2.24 -29.25 -24.24
N LEU A 7 1.57 -29.97 -25.15
CA LEU A 7 0.42 -30.80 -24.83
C LEU A 7 0.88 -32.23 -24.48
N PRO A 8 0.12 -32.93 -23.62
CA PRO A 8 0.47 -34.29 -23.22
C PRO A 8 0.52 -35.23 -24.43
N GLY A 9 1.62 -35.97 -24.57
CA GLY A 9 1.83 -36.92 -25.68
C GLY A 9 2.23 -36.28 -27.01
N GLN A 10 2.47 -34.97 -27.06
CA GLN A 10 3.06 -34.28 -28.21
C GLN A 10 4.50 -33.87 -27.91
N ASP A 11 5.40 -34.11 -28.87
CA ASP A 11 6.79 -33.66 -28.79
C ASP A 11 6.98 -32.24 -29.34
N ASP A 12 6.06 -31.79 -30.20
CA ASP A 12 6.13 -30.47 -30.79
C ASP A 12 5.64 -29.40 -29.82
N ARG A 13 6.45 -28.35 -29.70
CA ARG A 13 6.10 -27.14 -28.94
C ARG A 13 5.30 -26.17 -29.82
N ILE A 14 4.20 -25.66 -29.29
CA ILE A 14 3.35 -24.69 -29.98
C ILE A 14 3.69 -23.30 -29.44
N LYS A 15 3.94 -22.33 -30.32
CA LYS A 15 4.26 -20.96 -29.90
C LYS A 15 3.04 -20.32 -29.24
N LEU A 16 3.25 -19.68 -28.09
CA LEU A 16 2.25 -18.94 -27.34
C LEU A 16 2.52 -17.44 -27.44
N ASP A 17 1.55 -16.68 -27.93
CA ASP A 17 1.60 -15.21 -27.98
C ASP A 17 1.16 -14.62 -26.63
N GLY A 18 1.99 -14.83 -25.60
CA GLY A 18 1.79 -14.31 -24.25
C GLY A 18 2.92 -13.39 -23.79
N TYR A 19 2.73 -12.76 -22.64
CA TYR A 19 3.77 -11.96 -21.98
C TYR A 19 3.56 -11.91 -20.46
N PHE A 20 4.66 -11.70 -19.73
CA PHE A 20 4.59 -11.49 -18.28
C PHE A 20 4.46 -10.00 -17.94
N SER A 21 3.69 -9.70 -16.89
CA SER A 21 3.65 -8.37 -16.28
C SER A 21 3.71 -8.49 -14.75
N PRO A 22 4.33 -7.52 -14.06
CA PRO A 22 4.38 -7.53 -12.60
C PRO A 22 2.98 -7.31 -12.01
N GLY A 23 2.66 -8.04 -10.95
CA GLY A 23 1.49 -7.81 -10.10
C GLY A 23 1.86 -6.99 -8.85
N GLY A 24 0.86 -6.53 -8.10
CA GLY A 24 1.06 -5.82 -6.84
C GLY A 24 1.19 -4.30 -6.97
N PHE A 25 1.22 -3.76 -8.18
CA PHE A 25 1.34 -2.32 -8.45
C PHE A 25 0.03 -1.66 -8.87
N GLY A 26 -1.01 -2.45 -9.18
CA GLY A 26 -2.30 -1.96 -9.65
C GLY A 26 -3.14 -1.32 -8.54
N GLU A 27 -4.16 -0.57 -8.93
CA GLU A 27 -5.11 0.01 -7.96
C GLU A 27 -5.94 -1.06 -7.24
N GLN A 28 -6.21 -2.18 -7.92
CA GLN A 28 -6.95 -3.32 -7.38
C GLN A 28 -6.08 -4.18 -6.44
N ASP A 29 -4.76 -4.03 -6.50
CA ASP A 29 -3.83 -4.80 -5.70
C ASP A 29 -3.54 -4.15 -4.33
N ARG A 30 -4.19 -3.04 -3.98
CA ARG A 30 -3.89 -2.31 -2.74
C ARG A 30 -4.17 -3.18 -1.52
N LEU A 31 -3.22 -3.17 -0.57
CA LEU A 31 -3.38 -3.94 0.67
C LEU A 31 -4.38 -3.27 1.62
N TRP A 32 -4.26 -1.95 1.79
CA TRP A 32 -5.07 -1.22 2.76
C TRP A 32 -6.33 -0.62 2.12
N PRO A 33 -7.47 -0.63 2.84
CA PRO A 33 -8.67 0.08 2.42
C PRO A 33 -8.34 1.54 2.14
N LYS A 34 -8.69 2.03 0.95
CA LYS A 34 -8.43 3.42 0.59
C LYS A 34 -9.41 4.30 1.36
N GLY A 35 -8.90 5.21 2.20
CA GLY A 35 -9.70 6.36 2.61
C GLY A 35 -10.00 7.24 1.39
N ASP A 36 -11.18 7.85 1.34
CA ASP A 36 -11.62 8.71 0.21
C ASP A 36 -10.62 9.84 -0.14
N SER A 37 -9.70 10.16 0.77
CA SER A 37 -8.70 11.23 0.68
C SER A 37 -7.25 10.76 0.52
N ALA A 38 -6.96 9.46 0.43
CA ALA A 38 -5.59 8.95 0.39
C ALA A 38 -4.97 9.03 -1.03
N PHE A 39 -3.83 9.72 -1.14
CA PHE A 39 -3.01 9.71 -2.35
C PHE A 39 -2.36 8.33 -2.51
N SER A 40 -2.80 7.59 -3.54
CA SER A 40 -2.38 6.21 -3.80
C SER A 40 -0.89 6.07 -4.17
N GLY A 41 -0.28 7.13 -4.69
CA GLY A 41 1.11 7.09 -5.16
C GLY A 41 2.13 6.71 -4.08
N TRP A 42 1.96 7.24 -2.87
CA TRP A 42 2.91 7.03 -1.78
C TRP A 42 2.69 5.72 -1.03
N GLN A 43 1.50 5.12 -1.18
CA GLN A 43 1.15 3.85 -0.54
C GLN A 43 2.08 2.71 -0.97
N LEU A 44 2.46 2.69 -2.25
CA LEU A 44 3.36 1.66 -2.77
C LEU A 44 4.69 1.61 -1.98
N LEU A 45 5.25 2.77 -1.60
CA LEU A 45 6.48 2.80 -0.82
C LEU A 45 6.28 2.18 0.57
N LEU A 46 5.20 2.52 1.26
CA LEU A 46 4.90 1.89 2.55
C LEU A 46 4.72 0.38 2.39
N GLU A 47 4.03 -0.08 1.35
CA GLU A 47 3.84 -1.50 1.07
C GLU A 47 5.16 -2.20 0.74
N TYR A 48 6.07 -1.55 0.01
CA TYR A 48 7.40 -2.09 -0.30
C TYR A 48 8.26 -2.27 0.96
N PHE A 49 8.30 -1.26 1.83
CA PHE A 49 9.10 -1.33 3.05
C PHE A 49 8.45 -2.18 4.17
N SER A 50 7.14 -2.44 4.09
CA SER A 50 6.41 -3.20 5.12
C SER A 50 6.11 -4.65 4.74
N PHE A 51 5.79 -4.92 3.47
CA PHE A 51 5.38 -6.25 2.98
C PHE A 51 5.74 -6.43 1.50
N ARG A 52 7.05 -6.60 1.25
CA ARG A 52 7.64 -6.69 -0.10
C ARG A 52 7.11 -7.89 -0.91
N GLU A 53 6.69 -8.96 -0.25
CA GLU A 53 6.14 -10.17 -0.86
C GLU A 53 4.93 -9.90 -1.76
N LYS A 54 4.21 -8.80 -1.53
CA LYS A 54 3.15 -8.29 -2.41
C LYS A 54 3.61 -8.15 -3.87
N PHE A 55 4.87 -7.76 -4.09
CA PHE A 55 5.43 -7.50 -5.43
C PHE A 55 6.05 -8.74 -6.08
N MET A 56 5.93 -9.92 -5.45
CA MET A 56 6.40 -11.20 -5.98
C MET A 56 5.36 -11.92 -6.83
N PHE A 57 4.23 -11.25 -7.12
CA PHE A 57 3.22 -11.75 -8.04
C PHE A 57 3.57 -11.36 -9.48
N VAL A 58 3.39 -12.30 -10.40
CA VAL A 58 3.60 -12.09 -11.83
C VAL A 58 2.39 -12.64 -12.58
N HIS A 59 1.83 -11.83 -13.47
CA HIS A 59 0.74 -12.25 -14.34
C HIS A 59 1.29 -12.78 -15.66
N LEU A 60 0.78 -13.92 -16.11
CA LEU A 60 0.94 -14.40 -17.48
C LEU A 60 -0.29 -13.98 -18.28
N ASN A 61 -0.12 -13.06 -19.23
CA ASN A 61 -1.19 -12.50 -20.05
C ASN A 61 -1.21 -13.13 -21.44
N GLY A 62 -2.35 -13.08 -22.12
CA GLY A 62 -2.53 -13.59 -23.49
C GLY A 62 -3.05 -15.04 -23.56
N LEU A 63 -3.41 -15.63 -22.43
CA LEU A 63 -3.96 -16.98 -22.36
C LEU A 63 -5.40 -17.06 -22.87
N GLU A 64 -6.13 -15.95 -22.92
CA GLU A 64 -7.49 -15.84 -23.44
C GLU A 64 -7.60 -16.19 -24.93
N ASN A 65 -6.50 -16.07 -25.68
CA ASN A 65 -6.45 -16.41 -27.11
C ASN A 65 -6.11 -17.89 -27.35
N MET A 66 -5.91 -18.66 -26.29
CA MET A 66 -5.45 -20.04 -26.35
C MET A 66 -6.63 -21.01 -26.43
N THR A 67 -6.55 -21.97 -27.35
CA THR A 67 -7.52 -23.07 -27.43
C THR A 67 -6.86 -24.36 -26.96
N LEU A 68 -7.41 -24.96 -25.91
CA LEU A 68 -6.98 -26.24 -25.38
C LEU A 68 -7.91 -27.35 -25.85
N PRO A 69 -7.39 -28.51 -26.28
CA PRO A 69 -8.21 -29.68 -26.55
C PRO A 69 -8.98 -30.11 -25.29
N THR A 70 -10.23 -30.54 -25.47
CA THR A 70 -11.03 -31.08 -24.38
C THR A 70 -10.44 -32.40 -23.88
N GLY A 71 -10.48 -32.62 -22.56
CA GLY A 71 -10.06 -33.89 -21.94
C GLY A 71 -8.59 -34.02 -21.57
N ILE A 72 -7.79 -32.95 -21.74
CA ILE A 72 -6.41 -32.92 -21.22
C ILE A 72 -6.39 -32.77 -19.70
N THR A 73 -5.46 -33.47 -19.04
CA THR A 73 -5.29 -33.43 -17.58
C THR A 73 -4.21 -32.46 -17.12
N HIS A 74 -3.25 -32.15 -17.99
CA HIS A 74 -2.15 -31.23 -17.76
C HIS A 74 -1.64 -30.71 -19.11
N PHE A 75 -0.82 -29.67 -19.05
CA PHE A 75 -0.01 -29.14 -20.15
C PHE A 75 1.15 -28.36 -19.55
N ASP A 76 2.22 -28.18 -20.31
CA ASP A 76 3.40 -27.44 -19.86
C ASP A 76 3.49 -26.09 -20.58
N ILE A 77 3.89 -25.05 -19.85
CA ILE A 77 4.28 -23.76 -20.44
C ILE A 77 5.80 -23.64 -20.32
N GLU A 78 6.47 -23.57 -21.46
CA GLU A 78 7.91 -23.38 -21.54
C GLU A 78 8.23 -21.89 -21.68
N VAL A 79 9.00 -21.36 -20.73
CA VAL A 79 9.46 -19.97 -20.74
C VAL A 79 10.92 -19.92 -21.17
N VAL A 80 11.16 -19.36 -22.36
CA VAL A 80 12.51 -19.24 -22.93
C VAL A 80 13.05 -17.83 -22.68
N PHE A 81 13.99 -17.74 -21.74
CA PHE A 81 14.70 -16.51 -21.41
C PHE A 81 15.88 -16.26 -22.35
N SER A 82 16.30 -15.00 -22.47
CA SER A 82 17.47 -14.58 -23.26
C SER A 82 18.78 -14.60 -22.47
N GLN A 83 18.72 -14.88 -21.18
CA GLN A 83 19.88 -14.99 -20.30
C GLN A 83 20.00 -16.41 -19.77
N MET A 84 21.24 -16.81 -19.48
CA MET A 84 21.52 -18.12 -18.90
C MET A 84 21.04 -18.14 -17.44
N TRP A 85 20.33 -19.20 -17.06
CA TRP A 85 19.93 -19.40 -15.68
C TRP A 85 21.16 -19.69 -14.80
N GLN A 86 21.23 -19.09 -13.62
CA GLN A 86 22.33 -19.30 -12.68
C GLN A 86 22.19 -20.69 -12.03
N SER A 87 23.21 -21.53 -12.15
CA SER A 87 23.15 -22.95 -11.78
C SER A 87 23.07 -23.22 -10.27
N ASP A 88 23.37 -22.23 -9.45
CA ASP A 88 23.30 -22.24 -7.99
C ASP A 88 21.89 -21.97 -7.45
N LEU A 89 20.96 -21.47 -8.29
CA LEU A 89 19.58 -21.23 -7.89
C LEU A 89 18.76 -22.54 -7.87
N PRO A 90 18.26 -22.98 -6.70
CA PRO A 90 17.47 -24.19 -6.61
C PRO A 90 16.12 -24.02 -7.30
N VAL A 91 15.74 -25.00 -8.11
CA VAL A 91 14.40 -25.10 -8.70
C VAL A 91 13.63 -26.19 -7.96
N THR A 92 12.43 -25.87 -7.49
CA THR A 92 11.56 -26.82 -6.80
C THR A 92 10.12 -26.66 -7.27
N ASP A 93 9.32 -27.72 -7.16
CA ASP A 93 7.88 -27.70 -7.45
C ASP A 93 7.09 -26.75 -6.53
N SER A 94 7.75 -26.19 -5.52
CA SER A 94 7.19 -25.20 -4.61
C SER A 94 7.52 -23.76 -4.93
N ALA A 95 8.38 -23.51 -5.93
CA ALA A 95 8.81 -22.18 -6.31
C ALA A 95 7.69 -21.34 -6.93
N LEU A 96 6.75 -21.98 -7.63
CA LEU A 96 5.58 -21.34 -8.23
C LEU A 96 4.31 -21.84 -7.55
N ARG A 97 3.42 -20.90 -7.25
CA ARG A 97 2.12 -21.16 -6.63
C ARG A 97 1.05 -20.31 -7.30
N LEU A 98 -0.07 -20.95 -7.59
CA LEU A 98 -1.31 -20.30 -8.00
C LEU A 98 -2.25 -20.19 -6.80
N HIS A 99 -3.35 -19.45 -6.94
CA HIS A 99 -4.39 -19.31 -5.89
C HIS A 99 -3.84 -18.76 -4.55
N CYS A 100 -2.91 -17.82 -4.64
CA CYS A 100 -2.32 -17.13 -3.49
C CYS A 100 -2.84 -15.70 -3.44
N VAL A 101 -3.08 -15.17 -2.25
CA VAL A 101 -3.52 -13.78 -2.05
C VAL A 101 -2.95 -13.24 -0.75
N PRO A 102 -2.43 -11.99 -0.72
CA PRO A 102 -2.08 -11.34 0.53
C PRO A 102 -3.34 -11.02 1.34
N VAL A 103 -3.30 -11.28 2.64
CA VAL A 103 -4.40 -10.97 3.56
C VAL A 103 -3.90 -10.11 4.72
N ILE A 104 -4.73 -9.20 5.20
CA ILE A 104 -4.45 -8.37 6.37
C ILE A 104 -5.40 -8.73 7.51
N ASN A 105 -4.93 -8.61 8.75
CA ASN A 105 -5.72 -8.95 9.94
C ASN A 105 -6.68 -7.81 10.29
N LEU A 106 -7.82 -7.74 9.61
CA LEU A 106 -8.93 -6.85 9.91
C LEU A 106 -10.21 -7.67 10.10
N PHE A 107 -10.98 -7.34 11.12
CA PHE A 107 -12.26 -7.99 11.42
C PHE A 107 -13.29 -6.97 11.87
N THR A 108 -14.57 -7.25 11.58
CA THR A 108 -15.66 -6.38 12.03
C THR A 108 -15.87 -6.51 13.53
N LEU A 109 -16.04 -5.39 14.21
CA LEU A 109 -16.38 -5.28 15.61
C LEU A 109 -17.66 -4.46 15.78
N GLU A 110 -18.47 -4.89 16.74
CA GLU A 110 -19.51 -4.05 17.32
C GLU A 110 -18.95 -3.35 18.56
N ALA A 111 -19.15 -2.03 18.63
CA ALA A 111 -18.91 -1.27 19.85
C ALA A 111 -20.06 -1.47 20.84
N ASP A 112 -19.78 -1.28 22.13
CA ASP A 112 -20.86 -1.05 23.08
C ASP A 112 -21.59 0.25 22.74
N PRO A 113 -22.93 0.28 22.81
CA PRO A 113 -23.69 1.48 22.53
C PRO A 113 -23.28 2.59 23.51
N LEU A 114 -22.81 3.70 22.96
CA LEU A 114 -22.33 4.83 23.75
C LEU A 114 -23.53 5.71 24.11
N THR A 115 -23.81 5.86 25.40
CA THR A 115 -24.82 6.83 25.85
C THR A 115 -24.19 8.19 26.01
N ILE A 116 -24.67 9.16 25.24
CA ILE A 116 -24.12 10.50 25.23
C ILE A 116 -24.94 11.42 26.12
N SER A 117 -24.28 12.00 27.11
CA SER A 117 -24.85 12.96 28.06
C SER A 117 -24.79 14.40 27.57
N GLY A 118 -23.95 14.68 26.56
CA GLY A 118 -23.77 16.02 26.01
C GLY A 118 -22.88 16.97 26.84
N LEU A 119 -22.37 16.52 27.97
CA LEU A 119 -21.45 17.28 28.82
C LEU A 119 -19.98 17.12 28.37
N GLU A 120 -19.67 16.00 27.74
CA GLU A 120 -18.33 15.65 27.28
C GLU A 120 -18.14 16.07 25.81
N SER A 121 -16.93 16.53 25.48
CA SER A 121 -16.57 16.92 24.11
C SER A 121 -16.01 15.75 23.29
N GLU A 122 -15.40 14.76 23.95
CA GLU A 122 -14.80 13.59 23.32
C GLU A 122 -15.19 12.34 24.12
N TYR A 123 -15.50 11.25 23.42
CA TYR A 123 -15.97 10.00 24.01
C TYR A 123 -14.98 8.87 23.70
N LEU A 124 -14.46 8.21 24.73
CA LEU A 124 -13.53 7.08 24.54
C LEU A 124 -14.31 5.85 24.04
N LEU A 125 -13.90 5.31 22.90
CA LEU A 125 -14.48 4.10 22.34
C LEU A 125 -13.81 2.86 22.94
N ARG A 126 -14.63 1.90 23.38
CA ARG A 126 -14.17 0.61 23.86
C ARG A 126 -14.86 -0.50 23.07
N PRO A 127 -14.11 -1.37 22.38
CA PRO A 127 -14.70 -2.52 21.71
C PRO A 127 -15.18 -3.54 22.75
N LYS A 128 -16.26 -4.28 22.45
CA LYS A 128 -16.78 -5.33 23.34
C LYS A 128 -15.75 -6.41 23.70
N ARG A 129 -14.79 -6.69 22.80
CA ARG A 129 -13.71 -7.67 22.98
C ARG A 129 -12.42 -7.10 23.59
N LEU A 130 -12.49 -6.00 24.36
CA LEU A 130 -11.29 -5.44 25.01
C LEU A 130 -10.68 -6.40 26.05
N GLN A 131 -11.46 -7.33 26.61
CA GLN A 131 -10.98 -8.31 27.60
C GLN A 131 -9.90 -9.25 27.06
N ASP A 132 -9.82 -9.45 25.75
CA ASP A 132 -8.78 -10.26 25.10
C ASP A 132 -7.40 -9.58 25.17
N GLY A 133 -7.33 -8.30 25.57
CA GLY A 133 -6.10 -7.57 25.83
C GLY A 133 -5.26 -7.22 24.59
N HIS A 134 -5.66 -7.66 23.39
CA HIS A 134 -4.92 -7.43 22.15
C HIS A 134 -5.74 -6.73 21.07
N THR A 135 -7.03 -6.53 21.27
CA THR A 135 -7.94 -5.95 20.28
C THR A 135 -7.79 -4.42 20.24
N GLU A 136 -7.45 -3.89 19.06
CA GLU A 136 -7.35 -2.45 18.80
C GLU A 136 -8.38 -2.02 17.75
N ILE A 137 -8.84 -0.77 17.83
CA ILE A 137 -9.72 -0.17 16.82
C ILE A 137 -8.85 0.31 15.66
N TYR A 138 -9.13 -0.18 14.45
CA TYR A 138 -8.49 0.26 13.21
C TYR A 138 -9.20 1.49 12.63
N SER A 139 -10.53 1.42 12.45
CA SER A 139 -11.34 2.52 11.92
C SER A 139 -12.76 2.50 12.46
N VAL A 140 -13.38 3.68 12.52
CA VAL A 140 -14.82 3.83 12.76
C VAL A 140 -15.51 4.02 11.43
N ASP A 141 -16.25 3.00 11.01
CA ASP A 141 -16.79 2.90 9.65
C ASP A 141 -18.12 3.65 9.50
N SER A 142 -18.95 3.63 10.55
CA SER A 142 -20.19 4.39 10.59
C SER A 142 -20.64 4.69 12.02
N VAL A 143 -21.27 5.85 12.20
CA VAL A 143 -21.82 6.30 13.47
C VAL A 143 -23.30 6.63 13.28
N THR A 144 -24.15 5.90 13.99
CA THR A 144 -25.60 6.06 13.96
C THR A 144 -26.11 6.22 15.37
N GLY A 145 -26.89 7.25 15.63
CA GLY A 145 -27.53 7.45 16.92
C GLY A 145 -29.01 7.15 16.88
N SER A 146 -29.54 6.86 18.06
CA SER A 146 -30.95 6.61 18.31
C SER A 146 -31.35 7.45 19.50
N GLY A 147 -32.33 8.33 19.30
CA GLY A 147 -32.81 9.26 20.31
C GLY A 147 -34.31 9.51 20.18
N ARG A 148 -34.84 10.40 21.03
CA ARG A 148 -36.27 10.76 20.98
C ARG A 148 -36.68 11.44 19.68
N THR A 149 -35.74 12.07 18.98
CA THR A 149 -35.95 12.80 17.71
C THR A 149 -35.86 11.88 16.48
N GLY A 150 -35.65 10.57 16.67
CA GLY A 150 -35.52 9.58 15.60
C GLY A 150 -34.07 9.12 15.38
N ASP A 151 -33.85 8.41 14.27
CA ASP A 151 -32.54 7.91 13.90
C ASP A 151 -31.62 9.05 13.44
N ALA A 152 -30.46 9.14 14.07
CA ALA A 152 -29.38 10.05 13.76
C ALA A 152 -28.36 9.39 12.85
N ARG A 153 -28.01 10.02 11.72
CA ARG A 153 -26.87 9.58 10.91
C ARG A 153 -25.79 10.65 10.95
N TYR A 154 -24.59 10.27 11.36
CA TYR A 154 -23.43 11.17 11.37
C TYR A 154 -22.57 10.93 10.15
N VAL A 155 -22.15 12.02 9.52
CA VAL A 155 -21.27 11.98 8.35
C VAL A 155 -19.81 12.14 8.79
N PRO A 156 -18.83 11.39 8.24
CA PRO A 156 -17.43 11.59 8.58
C PRO A 156 -16.97 13.01 8.24
N PHE A 157 -16.27 13.68 9.16
CA PHE A 157 -15.76 15.05 8.98
C PHE A 157 -14.83 15.19 7.77
N THR A 158 -14.10 14.13 7.43
CA THR A 158 -13.22 14.03 6.27
C THR A 158 -13.97 14.05 4.94
N SER A 159 -15.26 13.68 4.87
CA SER A 159 -15.98 13.65 3.59
C SER A 159 -16.21 15.03 2.98
N PHE A 160 -16.30 16.08 3.80
CA PHE A 160 -16.57 17.44 3.34
C PHE A 160 -15.39 18.39 3.48
N ARG A 161 -14.51 18.26 4.50
CA ARG A 161 -13.34 19.14 4.65
C ARG A 161 -12.42 19.16 3.43
N HIS A 162 -12.30 18.04 2.72
CA HIS A 162 -11.36 17.89 1.60
C HIS A 162 -11.79 18.61 0.31
N ARG A 163 -12.98 19.23 0.25
CA ARG A 163 -13.44 19.99 -0.92
C ARG A 163 -13.00 21.46 -0.94
N GLY A 164 -12.14 21.90 -0.01
CA GLY A 164 -11.41 23.19 -0.11
C GLY A 164 -12.24 24.49 -0.12
N GLY A 165 -13.56 24.44 0.09
CA GLY A 165 -14.44 25.62 0.06
C GLY A 165 -14.64 26.31 1.42
N MET A 166 -15.17 27.53 1.42
CA MET A 166 -15.66 28.21 2.64
C MET A 166 -16.86 27.44 3.23
N MET A 167 -16.58 26.54 4.17
CA MET A 167 -17.44 25.42 4.58
C MET A 167 -18.50 25.73 5.65
N ARG A 168 -18.67 26.97 6.12
CA ARG A 168 -19.66 27.25 7.17
C ARG A 168 -21.11 27.00 6.74
N ARG A 169 -21.42 27.06 5.43
CA ARG A 169 -22.79 26.93 4.89
C ARG A 169 -23.16 25.53 4.37
N HIS A 170 -22.19 24.64 4.20
CA HIS A 170 -22.39 23.31 3.62
C HIS A 170 -21.93 22.16 4.53
N ALA A 171 -21.56 22.47 5.78
CA ALA A 171 -21.26 21.43 6.75
C ALA A 171 -22.55 20.64 7.03
N PRO A 172 -22.50 19.29 7.03
CA PRO A 172 -23.64 18.47 7.43
C PRO A 172 -24.15 18.85 8.82
N GLU A 173 -25.45 18.69 9.03
CA GLU A 173 -26.11 19.00 10.30
C GLU A 173 -25.58 18.16 11.48
N ARG A 174 -25.05 16.97 11.18
CA ARG A 174 -24.39 16.05 12.11
C ARG A 174 -23.16 15.41 11.45
N TYR A 175 -22.02 15.51 12.11
CA TYR A 175 -20.77 14.89 11.67
C TYR A 175 -19.98 14.32 12.83
N TYR A 176 -19.05 13.41 12.51
CA TYR A 176 -18.13 12.84 13.48
C TYR A 176 -16.68 12.90 13.03
N HIS A 177 -15.76 12.93 13.99
CA HIS A 177 -14.33 12.82 13.77
C HIS A 177 -13.72 11.91 14.83
N THR A 178 -12.73 11.12 14.45
CA THR A 178 -12.03 10.22 15.37
C THR A 178 -10.62 10.71 15.64
N ARG A 179 -10.19 10.65 16.90
CA ARG A 179 -8.80 10.92 17.29
C ARG A 179 -8.20 9.67 17.89
N VAL A 180 -7.00 9.32 17.45
CA VAL A 180 -6.26 8.19 18.01
C VAL A 180 -5.12 8.75 18.85
N LYS A 181 -4.95 8.22 20.07
CA LYS A 181 -3.83 8.54 20.96
C LYS A 181 -3.25 7.26 21.49
N ARG A 182 -1.92 7.21 21.65
CA ARG A 182 -1.27 6.09 22.29
C ARG A 182 -1.57 6.13 23.80
N GLY A 183 -2.18 5.08 24.30
CA GLY A 183 -2.48 4.88 25.71
C GLY A 183 -1.25 4.45 26.51
N VAL A 184 -1.41 4.34 27.83
CA VAL A 184 -0.32 4.04 28.78
C VAL A 184 0.22 2.60 28.62
N THR A 185 -0.63 1.68 28.14
CA THR A 185 -0.27 0.29 27.82
C THR A 185 0.51 0.16 26.52
N GLY A 186 0.68 1.25 25.77
CA GLY A 186 1.31 1.26 24.46
C GLY A 186 0.38 0.94 23.30
N MET A 187 -0.89 0.58 23.57
CA MET A 187 -1.97 0.40 22.60
C MET A 187 -2.60 1.75 22.20
N HIS A 188 -3.47 1.74 21.20
CA HIS A 188 -4.13 2.94 20.69
C HIS A 188 -5.56 3.09 21.22
N ASP A 189 -5.81 4.20 21.91
CA ASP A 189 -7.13 4.63 22.34
C ASP A 189 -7.78 5.48 21.24
N THR A 190 -9.00 5.10 20.85
CA THR A 190 -9.78 5.85 19.85
C THR A 190 -10.86 6.67 20.55
N TRP A 191 -10.88 7.96 20.26
CA TRP A 191 -11.85 8.92 20.77
C TRP A 191 -12.77 9.38 19.66
N LEU A 192 -14.07 9.39 19.94
CA LEU A 192 -15.11 9.92 19.06
C LEU A 192 -15.42 11.36 19.45
N VAL A 193 -15.44 12.23 18.45
CA VAL A 193 -15.87 13.62 18.56
C VAL A 193 -17.07 13.82 17.65
N LEU A 194 -18.15 14.37 18.20
CA LEU A 194 -19.37 14.66 17.47
C LEU A 194 -19.55 16.16 17.32
N GLY A 195 -20.09 16.58 16.19
CA GLY A 195 -20.32 17.98 15.89
C GLY A 195 -21.42 18.18 14.86
N GLY A 196 -21.75 19.44 14.60
CA GLY A 196 -22.82 19.84 13.68
C GLY A 196 -23.86 20.71 14.37
N GLN A 197 -24.54 21.57 13.60
CA GLN A 197 -25.47 22.55 14.17
C GLN A 197 -26.66 21.87 14.87
N GLN A 198 -27.18 20.80 14.28
CA GLN A 198 -28.29 20.05 14.85
C GLN A 198 -27.84 19.21 16.05
N TRP A 199 -26.62 18.66 16.01
CA TRP A 199 -26.02 18.03 17.18
C TRP A 199 -25.95 18.98 18.38
N GLU A 200 -25.40 20.19 18.20
CA GLU A 200 -25.28 21.17 19.30
C GLU A 200 -26.65 21.59 19.87
N ALA A 201 -27.68 21.69 19.02
CA ALA A 201 -29.03 21.99 19.47
C ALA A 201 -29.63 20.85 20.33
N ASP A 202 -29.43 19.60 19.92
CA ASP A 202 -30.05 18.42 20.55
C ASP A 202 -29.26 17.93 21.78
N ARG A 203 -27.95 18.19 21.82
CA ARG A 203 -27.03 17.67 22.84
C ARG A 203 -27.39 18.03 24.28
N LEU A 204 -28.04 19.18 24.49
CA LEU A 204 -28.47 19.64 25.82
C LEU A 204 -29.86 19.14 26.22
N LEU A 205 -30.65 18.68 25.25
CA LEU A 205 -32.08 18.39 25.43
C LEU A 205 -32.37 16.89 25.56
N THR A 206 -31.51 16.04 25.00
CA THR A 206 -31.76 14.61 24.91
C THR A 206 -30.51 13.78 25.14
N ARG A 207 -30.67 12.67 25.89
CA ARG A 207 -29.69 11.58 25.85
C ARG A 207 -29.88 10.82 24.55
N GLU A 208 -28.77 10.62 23.84
CA GLU A 208 -28.72 9.86 22.59
C GLU A 208 -27.86 8.62 22.80
N THR A 209 -28.34 7.48 22.29
CA THR A 209 -27.56 6.24 22.28
C THR A 209 -26.97 6.05 20.90
N VAL A 210 -25.64 6.06 20.82
CA VAL A 210 -24.89 5.93 19.58
C VAL A 210 -24.37 4.51 19.41
N SER A 211 -24.76 3.91 18.29
CA SER A 211 -24.25 2.65 17.77
C SER A 211 -23.12 2.92 16.77
N LEU A 212 -22.05 2.14 16.85
CA LEU A 212 -20.89 2.27 15.98
C LEU A 212 -20.59 0.94 15.30
N ARG A 213 -20.32 1.03 13.99
CA ARG A 213 -19.66 -0.06 13.25
C ARG A 213 -18.18 0.25 13.20
N ILE A 214 -17.38 -0.69 13.67
CA ILE A 214 -15.93 -0.51 13.83
C ILE A 214 -15.22 -1.66 13.13
N THR A 215 -14.12 -1.36 12.46
CA THR A 215 -13.16 -2.37 12.04
C THR A 215 -12.06 -2.46 13.09
N GLY A 216 -11.80 -3.67 13.58
CA GLY A 216 -10.77 -3.99 14.56
C GLY A 216 -9.59 -4.72 13.95
N THR A 217 -8.50 -4.74 14.70
CA THR A 217 -7.31 -5.55 14.44
C THR A 217 -6.75 -6.07 15.76
N ASN A 218 -5.75 -6.96 15.70
CA ASN A 218 -4.97 -7.31 16.88
C ASN A 218 -3.66 -6.51 16.88
N GLY A 219 -3.47 -5.69 17.92
CA GLY A 219 -2.28 -4.88 18.15
C GLY A 219 -1.10 -5.72 18.65
N GLN A 220 -0.55 -5.36 19.81
CA GLN A 220 0.65 -6.00 20.33
C GLN A 220 0.41 -7.46 20.73
N LEU A 221 0.62 -8.39 19.80
CA LEU A 221 0.70 -9.83 20.04
C LEU A 221 2.16 -10.29 20.17
N PRO A 222 2.46 -11.25 21.06
CA PRO A 222 3.80 -11.82 21.14
C PRO A 222 4.22 -12.48 19.82
N ARG A 223 5.46 -12.22 19.36
CA ARG A 223 6.04 -12.81 18.13
C ARG A 223 5.89 -14.34 18.07
N ARG A 224 6.00 -15.04 19.22
CA ARG A 224 5.82 -16.50 19.30
C ARG A 224 4.42 -16.95 18.93
N ALA A 225 3.39 -16.21 19.34
CA ALA A 225 2.00 -16.52 19.02
C ALA A 225 1.74 -16.40 17.51
N LEU A 226 2.34 -15.39 16.86
CA LEU A 226 2.25 -15.19 15.41
C LEU A 226 2.94 -16.31 14.62
N GLN A 227 4.09 -16.80 15.10
CA GLN A 227 4.80 -17.92 14.46
C GLN A 227 4.02 -19.24 14.53
N SER A 228 3.25 -19.46 15.59
CA SER A 228 2.36 -20.61 15.72
C SER A 228 0.98 -20.41 15.09
N THR A 229 0.70 -19.22 14.54
CA THR A 229 -0.61 -18.94 13.93
C THR A 229 -0.71 -19.70 12.61
N LEU A 230 -1.60 -20.70 12.59
CA LEU A 230 -1.97 -21.44 11.40
C LEU A 230 -3.31 -20.91 10.90
N LEU A 231 -3.30 -20.33 9.70
CA LEU A 231 -4.50 -20.07 8.92
C LEU A 231 -4.72 -21.29 8.03
N ASP A 232 -5.48 -22.27 8.52
CA ASP A 232 -5.71 -23.56 7.86
C ASP A 232 -7.18 -23.80 7.48
N ARG A 233 -8.09 -22.90 7.87
CA ARG A 233 -9.53 -22.99 7.62
C ARG A 233 -10.06 -21.72 6.98
N CYS A 234 -11.01 -21.90 6.06
CA CYS A 234 -11.84 -20.83 5.54
C CYS A 234 -13.23 -20.91 6.19
N GLU A 235 -13.82 -19.76 6.51
CA GLU A 235 -15.16 -19.67 7.09
C GLU A 235 -16.26 -19.89 6.04
N GLN A 236 -16.00 -19.57 4.76
CA GLN A 236 -16.97 -19.76 3.69
C GLN A 236 -16.97 -21.18 3.14
N ILE A 237 -18.18 -21.74 3.01
CA ILE A 237 -18.42 -23.00 2.30
C ILE A 237 -18.42 -22.69 0.80
N SER A 238 -17.36 -23.09 0.11
CA SER A 238 -17.30 -23.11 -1.36
C SER A 238 -17.77 -24.48 -1.87
N GLU A 239 -18.35 -24.53 -3.08
CA GLU A 239 -18.69 -25.78 -3.77
C GLU A 239 -17.44 -26.65 -4.02
N THR A 240 -16.29 -26.02 -4.20
CA THR A 240 -14.99 -26.68 -4.34
C THR A 240 -14.24 -26.68 -3.01
N PRO A 241 -13.86 -27.86 -2.48
CA PRO A 241 -13.04 -27.92 -1.27
C PRO A 241 -11.62 -27.44 -1.58
N PHE A 242 -11.12 -26.49 -0.81
CA PHE A 242 -9.74 -26.03 -0.88
C PHE A 242 -9.08 -26.06 0.50
N THR A 243 -7.77 -26.26 0.51
CA THR A 243 -6.96 -26.22 1.72
C THR A 243 -6.32 -24.84 1.86
N VAL A 244 -6.38 -24.26 3.05
CA VAL A 244 -5.68 -23.00 3.33
C VAL A 244 -4.30 -23.32 3.89
N ARG A 245 -3.28 -22.62 3.37
CA ARG A 245 -1.90 -22.76 3.85
C ARG A 245 -1.24 -21.40 3.84
N ASN A 246 -0.54 -21.09 4.92
CA ASN A 246 0.31 -19.92 4.97
C ASN A 246 1.63 -20.14 4.20
N LEU A 247 2.00 -19.18 3.36
CA LEU A 247 3.26 -19.20 2.59
C LEU A 247 4.40 -18.50 3.31
N CYS A 248 4.10 -17.45 4.08
CA CYS A 248 5.07 -16.58 4.73
C CYS A 248 4.68 -16.35 6.18
N LYS A 249 5.64 -16.10 7.07
CA LYS A 249 5.31 -15.82 8.47
C LYS A 249 4.47 -14.53 8.56
N PRO A 250 3.40 -14.48 9.38
CA PRO A 250 2.67 -13.23 9.60
C PRO A 250 3.59 -12.13 10.12
N THR A 251 3.39 -10.91 9.64
CA THR A 251 4.17 -9.75 10.05
C THR A 251 3.70 -9.20 11.39
N LEU A 252 4.54 -8.36 12.00
CA LEU A 252 4.14 -7.58 13.17
C LEU A 252 3.40 -6.31 12.73
N PRO A 253 2.50 -5.77 13.57
CA PRO A 253 1.91 -4.46 13.32
C PRO A 253 3.00 -3.39 13.16
N ALA A 254 2.91 -2.63 12.07
CA ALA A 254 3.77 -1.48 11.81
C ALA A 254 3.05 -0.20 12.25
N TYR A 255 3.54 0.44 13.31
CA TYR A 255 3.02 1.72 13.76
C TYR A 255 3.87 2.87 13.20
N PRO A 256 3.26 4.02 12.85
CA PRO A 256 4.02 5.16 12.34
C PRO A 256 4.98 5.71 13.43
N PRO A 257 6.16 6.22 13.03
CA PRO A 257 7.08 6.86 13.96
C PRO A 257 6.45 8.07 14.66
N THR A 258 6.65 8.18 15.98
CA THR A 258 6.21 9.31 16.81
C THR A 258 7.33 10.30 17.15
N GLU A 259 8.41 10.29 16.38
CA GLU A 259 9.57 11.16 16.58
C GLU A 259 9.25 12.63 16.28
N ASP A 260 9.98 13.53 16.92
CA ASP A 260 9.82 14.96 16.71
C ASP A 260 10.13 15.34 15.25
N ARG A 261 9.27 16.19 14.68
CA ARG A 261 9.29 16.64 13.27
C ARG A 261 9.03 15.58 12.19
N PHE A 262 8.72 14.33 12.50
CA PHE A 262 8.37 13.31 11.48
C PHE A 262 7.23 13.80 10.56
N HIS A 263 6.13 14.28 11.15
CA HIS A 263 5.00 14.80 10.38
C HIS A 263 5.35 16.02 9.53
N TRP A 264 6.26 16.88 10.00
CA TRP A 264 6.74 18.03 9.21
C TRP A 264 7.55 17.57 8.00
N ARG A 265 8.44 16.58 8.16
CA ARG A 265 9.17 15.96 7.04
C ARG A 265 8.23 15.30 6.04
N VAL A 266 7.16 14.66 6.51
CA VAL A 266 6.11 14.11 5.65
C VAL A 266 5.45 15.22 4.83
N MET A 267 5.00 16.29 5.48
CA MET A 267 4.37 17.42 4.76
C MET A 267 5.32 18.10 3.77
N SER A 268 6.60 18.24 4.11
CA SER A 268 7.59 18.88 3.24
C SER A 268 7.81 18.14 1.92
N HIS A 269 7.81 16.80 1.92
CA HIS A 269 8.09 16.04 0.68
C HIS A 269 6.89 15.87 -0.25
N LEU A 270 5.68 16.17 0.22
CA LEU A 270 4.47 16.13 -0.59
C LEU A 270 4.37 17.28 -1.61
N GLY A 271 5.18 18.33 -1.44
CA GLY A 271 5.20 19.46 -2.37
C GLY A 271 5.78 19.09 -3.73
N THR A 272 5.16 19.55 -4.81
CA THR A 272 5.59 19.25 -6.20
C THR A 272 7.04 19.66 -6.48
N ARG A 273 7.50 20.76 -5.87
CA ARG A 273 8.86 21.28 -6.02
C ARG A 273 9.93 20.49 -5.27
N PHE A 274 9.54 19.53 -4.43
CA PHE A 274 10.48 18.75 -3.62
C PHE A 274 11.44 17.92 -4.49
N LEU A 275 11.02 17.50 -5.68
CA LEU A 275 11.87 16.80 -6.64
C LEU A 275 13.17 17.56 -6.92
N ASN A 276 13.13 18.89 -7.03
CA ASN A 276 14.32 19.70 -7.30
C ASN A 276 15.33 19.67 -6.15
N MET A 277 14.88 19.41 -4.92
CA MET A 277 15.73 19.30 -3.73
C MET A 277 16.29 17.88 -3.53
N MET A 278 15.68 16.87 -4.15
CA MET A 278 16.14 15.48 -4.11
C MET A 278 17.34 15.21 -5.04
N SER A 279 18.29 16.15 -5.11
CA SER A 279 19.49 16.05 -5.96
C SER A 279 20.71 15.49 -5.22
N SER A 280 20.50 14.77 -4.12
CA SER A 280 21.57 14.14 -3.35
C SER A 280 21.09 12.83 -2.72
N ALA A 281 22.01 11.89 -2.55
CA ALA A 281 21.71 10.61 -1.93
C ALA A 281 21.20 10.75 -0.49
N GLU A 282 21.70 11.74 0.27
CA GLU A 282 21.25 12.00 1.64
C GLU A 282 19.75 12.37 1.68
N VAL A 283 19.30 13.27 0.79
CA VAL A 283 17.89 13.69 0.76
C VAL A 283 17.00 12.54 0.30
N LEU A 284 17.42 11.76 -0.69
CA LEU A 284 16.66 10.59 -1.15
C LEU A 284 16.54 9.53 -0.05
N ARG A 285 17.64 9.15 0.61
CA ARG A 285 17.63 8.24 1.78
C ARG A 285 16.76 8.79 2.91
N GLY A 286 16.89 10.08 3.21
CA GLY A 286 16.10 10.77 4.23
C GLY A 286 14.60 10.81 3.91
N THR A 287 14.22 10.80 2.64
CA THR A 287 12.82 10.77 2.20
C THR A 287 12.27 9.35 2.24
N LEU A 288 12.99 8.38 1.68
CA LEU A 288 12.58 6.98 1.67
C LEU A 288 12.53 6.37 3.08
N SER A 289 13.40 6.80 3.99
CA SER A 289 13.35 6.36 5.40
C SER A 289 12.07 6.75 6.13
N LEU A 290 11.31 7.75 5.65
CA LEU A 290 9.98 8.07 6.19
C LEU A 290 8.97 6.92 6.03
N TYR A 291 9.26 5.97 5.13
CA TYR A 291 8.42 4.83 4.81
C TYR A 291 8.92 3.53 5.46
N ASN A 292 10.12 3.52 6.05
CA ASN A 292 10.70 2.35 6.71
C ASN A 292 10.29 2.27 8.19
N TRP A 293 9.01 2.00 8.46
CA TRP A 293 8.47 2.02 9.83
C TRP A 293 8.91 0.84 10.70
N LEU A 294 9.27 -0.29 10.09
CA LEU A 294 9.71 -1.48 10.80
C LEU A 294 11.20 -1.45 11.17
N GLY A 295 12.00 -0.59 10.52
CA GLY A 295 13.43 -0.48 10.76
C GLY A 295 14.22 -1.76 10.46
N ASP A 296 13.75 -2.57 9.49
CA ASP A 296 14.37 -3.84 9.13
C ASP A 296 15.81 -3.63 8.60
N GLU A 297 16.73 -4.51 8.97
CA GLU A 297 18.14 -4.45 8.57
C GLU A 297 18.28 -4.52 7.05
N LEU A 298 17.48 -5.35 6.38
CA LEU A 298 17.51 -5.46 4.92
C LEU A 298 17.09 -4.14 4.25
N ASN A 299 16.08 -3.46 4.81
CA ASN A 299 15.67 -2.15 4.30
C ASN A 299 16.73 -1.09 4.54
N ASN A 300 17.37 -1.09 5.71
CA ASN A 300 18.47 -0.17 6.00
C ASN A 300 19.64 -0.39 5.04
N ARG A 301 20.04 -1.65 4.80
CA ARG A 301 21.09 -1.98 3.80
C ARG A 301 20.76 -1.48 2.40
N ARG A 302 19.51 -1.65 1.94
CA ARG A 302 19.05 -1.13 0.64
C ARG A 302 19.11 0.40 0.57
N LEU A 303 18.71 1.08 1.64
CA LEU A 303 18.77 2.54 1.71
C LEU A 303 20.21 3.04 1.72
N ASP A 304 21.08 2.42 2.52
CA ASP A 304 22.50 2.76 2.62
C ASP A 304 23.26 2.49 1.31
N ALA A 305 22.78 1.56 0.50
CA ALA A 305 23.31 1.26 -0.83
C ALA A 305 23.04 2.36 -1.88
N ILE A 306 22.24 3.38 -1.58
CA ILE A 306 22.12 4.56 -2.43
C ILE A 306 23.39 5.39 -2.27
N LEU A 307 24.27 5.38 -3.26
CA LEU A 307 25.59 6.03 -3.19
C LEU A 307 25.54 7.50 -3.61
N ASP A 308 24.92 7.79 -4.76
CA ASP A 308 24.87 9.13 -5.36
C ASP A 308 23.54 9.37 -6.07
N VAL A 309 23.13 10.64 -6.17
CA VAL A 309 21.95 11.07 -6.93
C VAL A 309 22.30 12.32 -7.72
N ARG A 310 22.06 12.31 -9.03
CA ARG A 310 22.34 13.43 -9.93
C ARG A 310 21.15 13.75 -10.79
N HIS A 311 21.03 15.02 -11.15
CA HIS A 311 19.98 15.53 -12.01
C HIS A 311 20.55 16.04 -13.31
N HIS A 312 20.06 15.51 -14.42
CA HIS A 312 20.39 15.98 -15.76
C HIS A 312 19.14 16.56 -16.42
N ARG A 313 19.26 17.77 -16.98
CA ARG A 313 18.15 18.41 -17.69
C ARG A 313 18.06 17.84 -19.10
N ILE A 314 16.87 17.45 -19.50
CA ILE A 314 16.55 17.04 -20.88
C ILE A 314 15.76 18.16 -21.53
N GLN A 315 16.13 18.52 -22.76
CA GLN A 315 15.40 19.47 -23.60
C GLN A 315 15.31 18.91 -25.01
N ARG A 316 14.10 18.78 -25.55
CA ARG A 316 13.87 18.33 -26.92
C ARG A 316 12.70 19.08 -27.55
N PHE A 317 12.71 19.21 -28.87
CA PHE A 317 11.58 19.75 -29.62
C PHE A 317 10.73 18.59 -30.15
N GLU A 318 9.43 18.60 -29.86
CA GLU A 318 8.42 17.68 -30.39
C GLU A 318 7.22 18.47 -30.90
N ASP A 319 6.78 18.21 -32.13
CA ASP A 319 5.64 18.86 -32.78
C ASP A 319 5.64 20.41 -32.71
N GLY A 320 6.84 21.02 -32.75
CA GLY A 320 7.02 22.47 -32.69
C GLY A 320 7.04 23.07 -31.29
N PHE A 321 6.92 22.25 -30.23
CA PHE A 321 6.99 22.66 -28.84
C PHE A 321 8.29 22.20 -28.18
N LEU A 322 8.84 23.03 -27.29
CA LEU A 322 9.99 22.66 -26.46
C LEU A 322 9.52 21.86 -25.24
N LEU A 323 9.79 20.56 -25.24
CA LEU A 323 9.55 19.68 -24.12
C LEU A 323 10.75 19.69 -23.15
N ARG A 324 10.46 19.83 -21.87
CA ARG A 324 11.46 19.85 -20.78
C ARG A 324 11.34 18.58 -19.95
N GLY A 325 12.47 18.01 -19.57
CA GLY A 325 12.54 16.83 -18.73
C GLY A 325 13.66 16.89 -17.70
N LEU A 326 13.55 16.03 -16.70
CA LEU A 326 14.58 15.80 -15.68
C LEU A 326 14.90 14.31 -15.60
N ASP A 327 16.13 13.95 -15.94
CA ASP A 327 16.68 12.62 -15.69
C ASP A 327 17.25 12.59 -14.26
N VAL A 328 16.67 11.74 -13.42
CA VAL A 328 17.15 11.47 -12.07
C VAL A 328 18.02 10.22 -12.16
N GLU A 329 19.32 10.43 -12.08
CA GLU A 329 20.32 9.38 -12.08
C GLU A 329 20.62 8.97 -10.63
N VAL A 330 20.38 7.71 -10.27
CA VAL A 330 20.66 7.17 -8.95
C VAL A 330 21.71 6.08 -9.07
N THR A 331 22.82 6.25 -8.35
CA THR A 331 23.88 5.24 -8.27
C THR A 331 23.65 4.33 -7.07
N LEU A 332 23.62 3.02 -7.29
CA LEU A 332 23.38 2.00 -6.28
C LEU A 332 24.59 1.07 -6.13
N ASP A 333 24.88 0.64 -4.90
CA ASP A 333 25.78 -0.47 -4.61
C ASP A 333 25.01 -1.80 -4.65
N SER A 334 25.39 -2.71 -5.55
CA SER A 334 24.75 -4.02 -5.70
C SER A 334 24.80 -4.87 -4.42
N ASN A 335 25.80 -4.65 -3.55
CA ASN A 335 25.98 -5.43 -2.32
C ASN A 335 24.88 -5.20 -1.27
N GLY A 336 24.14 -4.10 -1.35
CA GLY A 336 23.00 -3.84 -0.48
C GLY A 336 21.72 -4.56 -0.89
N PHE A 337 21.71 -5.25 -2.04
CA PHE A 337 20.52 -5.89 -2.62
C PHE A 337 20.68 -7.41 -2.71
N THR A 338 19.55 -8.12 -2.67
CA THR A 338 19.53 -9.59 -2.84
C THR A 338 19.49 -9.97 -4.34
N GLY A 339 20.52 -9.53 -5.08
CA GLY A 339 20.67 -9.76 -6.52
C GLY A 339 19.89 -8.80 -7.43
N GLU A 340 20.02 -9.00 -8.74
CA GLU A 340 19.49 -8.12 -9.80
C GLU A 340 17.98 -7.91 -9.71
N GLY A 341 17.21 -8.95 -9.36
CA GLY A 341 15.75 -8.84 -9.25
C GLY A 341 15.32 -7.83 -8.17
N ASP A 342 16.07 -7.72 -7.07
CA ASP A 342 15.80 -6.75 -6.01
C ASP A 342 16.11 -5.32 -6.47
N VAL A 343 17.22 -5.13 -7.20
CA VAL A 343 17.59 -3.84 -7.80
C VAL A 343 16.53 -3.38 -8.80
N HIS A 344 16.07 -4.27 -9.69
CA HIS A 344 15.03 -3.96 -10.67
C HIS A 344 13.69 -3.62 -10.01
N LEU A 345 13.29 -4.37 -8.98
CA LEU A 345 12.08 -4.09 -8.22
C LEU A 345 12.17 -2.73 -7.51
N PHE A 346 13.29 -2.45 -6.86
CA PHE A 346 13.55 -1.16 -6.22
C PHE A 346 13.54 0.00 -7.22
N GLY A 347 14.11 -0.20 -8.40
CA GLY A 347 14.07 0.77 -9.50
C GLY A 347 12.66 1.03 -10.03
N GLU A 348 11.85 -0.01 -10.20
CA GLU A 348 10.45 0.15 -10.60
C GLU A 348 9.64 0.92 -9.55
N MET A 349 9.90 0.65 -8.27
CA MET A 349 9.33 1.40 -7.14
C MET A 349 9.73 2.87 -7.16
N LEU A 350 11.01 3.17 -7.36
CA LEU A 350 11.52 4.54 -7.48
C LEU A 350 10.94 5.26 -8.71
N ASN A 351 10.81 4.58 -9.85
CA ASN A 351 10.27 5.18 -11.05
C ASN A 351 8.82 5.65 -10.82
N ARG A 352 8.00 4.81 -10.20
CA ARG A 352 6.61 5.15 -9.86
C ARG A 352 6.53 6.27 -8.81
N PHE A 353 7.45 6.28 -7.86
CA PHE A 353 7.57 7.37 -6.88
C PHE A 353 7.90 8.70 -7.57
N PHE A 354 8.92 8.74 -8.44
CA PHE A 354 9.28 9.96 -9.15
C PHE A 354 8.17 10.42 -10.10
N ALA A 355 7.43 9.50 -10.73
CA ALA A 355 6.28 9.84 -11.56
C ALA A 355 5.22 10.70 -10.83
N LEU A 356 5.14 10.65 -9.50
CA LEU A 356 4.22 11.49 -8.71
C LEU A 356 4.58 12.98 -8.73
N TYR A 357 5.84 13.29 -9.01
CA TYR A 357 6.36 14.64 -9.17
C TYR A 357 6.35 15.12 -10.64
N ALA A 358 5.89 14.29 -11.58
CA ALA A 358 5.73 14.72 -12.97
C ALA A 358 4.60 15.74 -13.08
N ASP A 359 4.84 16.78 -13.86
CA ASP A 359 3.93 17.92 -14.07
C ASP A 359 3.69 18.14 -15.57
N MET A 360 2.63 18.86 -15.92
CA MET A 360 2.29 19.20 -17.31
C MET A 360 3.43 19.87 -18.07
N ASN A 361 4.29 20.61 -17.35
CA ASN A 361 5.38 21.39 -17.97
C ASN A 361 6.73 20.66 -17.98
N GLN A 362 6.85 19.51 -17.30
CA GLN A 362 8.11 18.82 -17.13
C GLN A 362 7.90 17.33 -16.85
N PHE A 363 8.39 16.48 -17.75
CA PHE A 363 8.46 15.04 -17.51
C PHE A 363 9.67 14.69 -16.65
N ASN A 364 9.65 13.50 -16.05
CA ASN A 364 10.85 12.96 -15.41
C ASN A 364 11.18 11.56 -15.93
N GLN A 365 12.42 11.16 -15.73
CA GLN A 365 12.94 9.86 -16.13
C GLN A 365 13.87 9.34 -15.03
N LEU A 366 13.86 8.04 -14.79
CA LEU A 366 14.78 7.40 -13.86
C LEU A 366 15.88 6.66 -14.63
N THR A 367 17.12 6.90 -14.22
CA THR A 367 18.30 6.13 -14.62
C THR A 367 18.97 5.56 -13.38
N LEU A 368 19.18 4.24 -13.32
CA LEU A 368 19.96 3.59 -12.28
C LEU A 368 21.34 3.19 -12.82
N ILE A 369 22.37 3.48 -12.05
CA ILE A 369 23.74 2.99 -12.28
C ILE A 369 24.08 2.02 -11.16
N VAL A 370 24.26 0.74 -11.50
CA VAL A 370 24.56 -0.31 -10.54
C VAL A 370 26.07 -0.53 -10.49
N GLN A 371 26.68 -0.18 -9.35
CA GLN A 371 28.08 -0.48 -9.05
C GLN A 371 28.21 -1.85 -8.36
N PRO A 372 29.33 -2.57 -8.54
CA PRO A 372 30.55 -2.16 -9.23
C PRO A 372 30.55 -2.37 -10.75
N GLU A 373 29.59 -3.10 -11.30
CA GLU A 373 29.57 -3.49 -12.72
C GLU A 373 29.40 -2.31 -13.69
N GLY A 374 28.87 -1.18 -13.21
CA GLY A 374 28.58 0.00 -14.03
C GLY A 374 27.37 -0.19 -14.95
N LYS A 375 26.51 -1.18 -14.66
CA LYS A 375 25.33 -1.47 -15.46
C LYS A 375 24.34 -0.31 -15.37
N CYS A 376 23.95 0.22 -16.52
CA CYS A 376 22.97 1.29 -16.62
C CYS A 376 21.59 0.72 -16.98
N ILE A 377 20.59 1.03 -16.15
CA ILE A 377 19.20 0.60 -16.33
C ILE A 377 18.35 1.87 -16.37
N ARG A 378 17.56 2.05 -17.42
CA ARG A 378 16.76 3.26 -17.63
C ARG A 378 15.29 2.92 -17.82
N TRP A 379 14.43 3.68 -17.16
CA TRP A 379 12.97 3.59 -17.31
C TRP A 379 12.47 4.55 -18.38
N LYS A 380 11.25 4.30 -18.86
CA LYS A 380 10.55 5.22 -19.76
C LYS A 380 10.26 6.56 -19.07
N GLU A 381 10.02 7.58 -19.89
CA GLU A 381 9.64 8.90 -19.41
C GLU A 381 8.26 8.87 -18.75
N ASN A 382 8.13 9.55 -17.61
CA ASN A 382 6.87 9.73 -16.92
C ASN A 382 6.27 11.10 -17.28
N HIS A 383 5.21 11.05 -18.07
CA HIS A 383 4.42 12.20 -18.47
C HIS A 383 3.14 12.27 -17.65
N SER A 384 2.75 13.47 -17.23
CA SER A 384 1.54 13.68 -16.43
C SER A 384 0.85 14.97 -16.87
N PRO A 385 -0.44 14.94 -17.25
CA PRO A 385 -1.19 16.16 -17.60
C PRO A 385 -1.65 16.95 -16.38
N ARG A 386 -1.14 16.63 -15.18
CA ARG A 386 -1.53 17.26 -13.92
C ARG A 386 -1.00 18.70 -13.87
N LEU A 387 -1.79 19.63 -13.31
CA LEU A 387 -1.31 20.97 -13.00
C LEU A 387 -0.33 20.95 -11.80
N PRO A 388 0.67 21.84 -11.77
CA PRO A 388 1.59 21.92 -10.65
C PRO A 388 0.84 22.41 -9.41
N GLY A 389 0.78 21.54 -8.40
CA GLY A 389 0.16 21.80 -7.09
C GLY A 389 1.08 22.48 -6.09
#